data_AF-A0A0Q8WAD9-F1
#
_entry.id   AF-A0A0Q8WAD9-F1
#
_cell.length_a   1.000
_cell.length_b   1.000
_cell.length_c   1.000
_cell.angle_alpha   90.00
_cell.angle_beta   90.00
_cell.angle_gamma   90.00
#
_symmetry.space_group_name_H-M   'P 1'
#
loop_
_entity.id
_entity.type
_entity.pdbx_description
1 polymer ?
#
loop_
_entity_poly.entity_id
_entity_poly.type
_entity_poly.pdbx_seq_one_letter_code
_entity_poly.pdbx_strand_id
1 'polypeptide(L)'
;MTEQTTSPAGWYPDDSGRLQWWDGSRWTGAYADEQPRPIANKRNHLLGGMLGLLVTLGLALAELAWLGRADRLAGFLGGMIGPLLGCAVGLTIGLNRKRRKQPKQRPLWWHTLFSAVVSFGWMVLVPTMAGGLDSDVVVPAIVLGAVGTVALVGATKIMTPEIIRD
;
A
#
# COMPACT_ATOMS: atom_id res chain seq x y z
N MET A 1 6.22 49.37 22.97
CA MET A 1 6.33 48.17 23.83
C MET A 1 6.58 46.99 22.91
N THR A 2 7.84 46.57 22.79
CA THR A 2 8.21 45.39 22.00
C THR A 2 7.98 44.16 22.89
N GLU A 3 6.99 43.33 22.57
CA GLU A 3 6.79 42.05 23.24
C GLU A 3 8.00 41.15 22.94
N GLN A 4 8.90 40.97 23.92
CA GLN A 4 9.91 39.94 23.86
C GLN A 4 9.24 38.59 24.08
N THR A 5 8.95 37.88 22.99
CA THR A 5 8.56 36.47 23.03
C THR A 5 9.71 35.66 23.60
N THR A 6 9.72 35.50 24.93
CA THR A 6 10.64 34.63 25.64
C THR A 6 10.19 33.19 25.41
N SER A 7 11.05 32.39 24.78
CA SER A 7 10.80 30.96 24.63
C SER A 7 10.61 30.34 26.02
N PRO A 8 9.58 29.51 26.22
CA PRO A 8 9.36 28.84 27.50
C PRO A 8 10.51 27.89 27.84
N ALA A 9 10.74 27.65 29.13
CA ALA A 9 11.77 26.71 29.56
C ALA A 9 11.51 25.30 29.02
N GLY A 10 12.53 24.65 28.47
CA GLY A 10 12.36 23.36 27.79
C GLY A 10 13.62 22.83 27.11
N TRP A 11 13.52 21.61 26.58
CA TRP A 11 14.56 20.98 25.76
C TRP A 11 14.38 21.41 24.31
N TYR A 12 15.45 21.95 23.73
CA TYR A 12 15.49 22.36 22.32
C TYR A 12 16.66 21.68 21.60
N PRO A 13 16.51 21.36 20.30
CA PRO A 13 17.57 20.74 19.52
C PRO A 13 18.73 21.71 19.31
N ASP A 14 19.95 21.20 19.44
CA ASP A 14 21.18 21.88 19.01
C ASP A 14 21.60 21.41 17.60
N ASP A 15 22.52 22.15 16.97
CA ASP A 15 23.03 21.82 15.63
C ASP A 15 23.86 20.52 15.60
N SER A 16 24.17 19.93 16.76
CA SER A 16 24.87 18.65 16.89
C SER A 16 23.93 17.45 17.00
N GLY A 17 22.61 17.67 17.00
CA GLY A 17 21.61 16.61 17.13
C GLY A 17 21.40 16.14 18.58
N ARG A 18 21.77 16.95 19.57
CA ARG A 18 21.44 16.75 20.98
C ARG A 18 20.37 17.72 21.42
N LEU A 19 19.77 17.46 22.57
CA LEU A 19 18.84 18.39 23.20
C LEU A 19 19.60 19.21 24.25
N GLN A 20 19.52 20.54 24.16
CA GLN A 20 20.03 21.47 25.16
C GLN A 20 18.89 22.11 25.93
N TRP A 21 19.05 22.28 27.24
CA TRP A 21 18.02 22.86 28.10
C TRP A 21 18.07 24.39 28.13
N TRP A 22 16.94 25.04 27.81
CA TRP A 22 16.68 26.47 27.97
C TRP A 22 15.92 26.70 29.28
N ASP A 23 16.42 27.61 30.13
CA ASP A 23 15.78 27.91 31.43
C ASP A 23 14.75 29.05 31.37
N GLY A 24 14.51 29.64 30.20
CA GLY A 24 13.66 30.82 30.02
C GLY A 24 14.46 32.13 29.85
N SER A 25 15.74 32.14 30.22
CA SER A 25 16.62 33.31 30.17
C SER A 25 17.96 33.04 29.48
N ARG A 26 18.49 31.82 29.59
CA ARG A 26 19.75 31.38 28.99
C ARG A 26 19.76 29.88 28.70
N TRP A 27 20.66 29.50 27.80
CA TRP A 27 21.02 28.11 27.58
C TRP A 27 21.82 27.61 28.78
N THR A 28 21.45 26.45 29.31
CA THR A 28 22.21 25.78 30.36
C THR A 28 23.22 24.81 29.77
N GLY A 29 24.22 24.41 30.55
CA GLY A 29 25.19 23.38 30.15
C GLY A 29 24.65 21.95 30.23
N ALA A 30 23.34 21.77 30.46
CA ALA A 30 22.71 20.46 30.50
C ALA A 30 22.36 20.01 29.08
N TYR A 31 22.87 18.84 28.72
CA TYR A 31 22.61 18.17 27.45
C TYR A 31 21.93 16.83 27.70
N ALA A 32 20.93 16.51 26.89
CA ALA A 32 20.34 15.19 26.81
C ALA A 32 20.62 14.63 25.41
N ASP A 33 21.06 13.38 25.35
CA ASP A 33 21.08 12.66 24.08
C ASP A 33 19.63 12.59 23.57
N GLU A 34 19.45 12.92 22.30
CA GLU A 34 18.14 12.82 21.66
C GLU A 34 17.61 11.40 21.89
N GLN A 35 16.42 11.28 22.50
CA GLN A 35 15.85 9.99 22.89
C GLN A 35 16.02 8.98 21.74
N PRO A 36 16.40 7.72 22.04
CA PRO A 36 16.57 6.72 21.00
C PRO A 36 15.29 6.68 20.18
N ARG A 37 15.40 7.12 18.91
CA ARG A 37 14.27 7.17 17.98
C ARG A 37 13.53 5.84 18.12
N PRO A 38 12.19 5.83 18.24
CA PRO A 38 11.45 4.58 18.34
C PRO A 38 11.91 3.68 17.21
N ILE A 39 12.65 2.62 17.53
CA ILE A 39 13.23 1.73 16.52
C ILE A 39 12.01 1.13 15.83
N ALA A 40 11.75 1.59 14.60
CA ALA A 40 10.58 1.16 13.86
C ALA A 40 10.64 -0.37 13.79
N ASN A 41 9.74 -1.02 14.52
CA ASN A 41 9.84 -2.46 14.77
C ASN A 41 9.53 -3.20 13.47
N LYS A 42 10.59 -3.49 12.68
CA LYS A 42 10.53 -4.17 11.37
C LYS A 42 9.78 -5.50 11.45
N ARG A 43 9.74 -6.13 12.62
CA ARG A 43 9.08 -7.42 12.87
C ARG A 43 7.57 -7.41 12.61
N ASN A 44 6.90 -6.28 12.84
CA ASN A 44 5.45 -6.18 12.66
C ASN A 44 5.06 -6.06 11.18
N HIS A 45 5.98 -5.63 10.31
CA HIS A 45 5.75 -5.56 8.87
C HIS A 45 5.84 -6.94 8.18
N LEU A 46 6.67 -7.85 8.69
CA LEU A 46 6.79 -9.22 8.15
C LEU A 46 5.54 -10.06 8.45
N LEU A 47 5.04 -10.00 9.69
CA LEU A 47 3.81 -10.70 10.09
C LEU A 47 2.58 -10.23 9.30
N GLY A 48 2.44 -8.91 9.11
CA GLY A 48 1.35 -8.34 8.30
C GLY A 48 1.44 -8.73 6.82
N GLY A 49 2.66 -8.77 6.25
CA GLY A 49 2.88 -9.20 4.87
C GLY A 49 2.55 -10.67 4.65
N MET A 50 2.93 -11.55 5.59
CA MET A 50 2.69 -12.99 5.49
C MET A 50 1.20 -13.34 5.60
N LEU A 51 0.47 -12.72 6.54
CA LEU A 51 -0.98 -12.85 6.64
C LEU A 51 -1.71 -12.37 5.37
N GLY A 52 -1.28 -11.23 4.82
CA GLY A 52 -1.84 -10.71 3.57
C GLY A 52 -1.61 -11.65 2.37
N LEU A 53 -0.45 -12.29 2.30
CA LEU A 53 -0.13 -13.27 1.26
C LEU A 53 -0.98 -14.54 1.40
N LEU A 54 -1.13 -15.06 2.62
CA LEU A 54 -1.94 -16.25 2.88
C LEU A 54 -3.42 -16.04 2.52
N VAL A 55 -3.98 -14.87 2.83
CA VAL A 55 -5.36 -14.53 2.45
C VAL A 55 -5.52 -14.44 0.94
N THR A 56 -4.58 -13.77 0.26
CA THR A 56 -4.59 -13.66 -1.20
C THR A 56 -4.48 -15.03 -1.88
N LEU A 57 -3.57 -15.89 -1.39
CA LEU A 57 -3.38 -17.23 -1.91
C LEU A 57 -4.61 -18.12 -1.68
N GLY A 58 -5.21 -18.04 -0.49
CA GLY A 58 -6.44 -18.78 -0.16
C GLY A 58 -7.62 -18.41 -1.06
N LEU A 59 -7.78 -17.12 -1.36
CA LEU A 59 -8.81 -16.65 -2.30
C LEU A 59 -8.56 -17.17 -3.72
N ALA A 60 -7.32 -17.06 -4.21
CA ALA A 60 -6.96 -17.53 -5.55
C ALA A 60 -7.20 -19.04 -5.70
N LEU A 61 -6.88 -19.84 -4.69
CA LEU A 61 -7.14 -21.27 -4.69
C LEU A 61 -8.63 -21.59 -4.59
N ALA A 62 -9.41 -20.81 -3.83
CA ALA A 62 -10.86 -20.96 -3.77
C ALA A 62 -11.50 -20.66 -5.14
N GLU A 63 -11.04 -19.63 -5.85
CA GLU A 63 -11.46 -19.34 -7.22
C GLU A 63 -11.06 -20.45 -8.19
N LEU A 64 -9.82 -20.97 -8.10
CA LEU A 64 -9.36 -22.07 -8.96
C LEU A 64 -10.18 -23.36 -8.73
N ALA A 65 -10.49 -23.67 -7.47
CA ALA A 65 -11.32 -24.81 -7.10
C ALA A 65 -12.77 -24.65 -7.58
N TRP A 66 -13.26 -23.41 -7.66
CA TRP A 66 -14.55 -23.06 -8.21
C TRP A 66 -14.59 -23.16 -9.74
N LEU A 67 -13.51 -22.77 -10.44
CA LEU A 67 -13.40 -22.91 -11.90
C LEU A 67 -13.47 -24.37 -12.38
N GLY A 68 -13.08 -25.33 -11.54
CA GLY A 68 -13.22 -26.75 -11.83
C GLY A 68 -14.64 -27.32 -11.67
N ARG A 69 -15.61 -26.53 -11.20
CA ARG A 69 -16.93 -27.02 -10.77
C ARG A 69 -18.05 -26.06 -11.19
N ALA A 70 -18.66 -26.34 -12.34
CA ALA A 70 -20.00 -25.91 -12.80
C ALA A 70 -20.14 -24.70 -13.75
N ASP A 71 -20.57 -25.02 -14.97
CA ASP A 71 -21.74 -24.47 -15.69
C ASP A 71 -22.14 -23.02 -15.38
N ARG A 72 -21.43 -22.10 -16.06
CA ARG A 72 -21.76 -20.77 -16.64
C ARG A 72 -22.66 -19.75 -15.92
N LEU A 73 -23.51 -20.09 -14.96
CA LEU A 73 -24.27 -19.11 -14.16
C LEU A 73 -23.56 -18.73 -12.85
N ALA A 74 -22.72 -19.62 -12.34
CA ALA A 74 -22.07 -19.44 -11.05
C ALA A 74 -20.82 -18.53 -11.13
N GLY A 75 -20.17 -18.45 -12.30
CA GLY A 75 -19.04 -17.53 -12.56
C GLY A 75 -19.42 -16.04 -12.54
N PHE A 76 -20.68 -15.71 -12.82
CA PHE A 76 -21.16 -14.32 -12.82
C PHE A 76 -21.31 -13.76 -11.39
N LEU A 77 -21.76 -14.60 -10.44
CA LEU A 77 -21.85 -14.23 -9.03
C LEU A 77 -20.47 -14.23 -8.34
N GLY A 78 -19.59 -15.16 -8.71
CA GLY A 78 -18.20 -15.18 -8.23
C GLY A 78 -17.41 -13.92 -8.62
N GLY A 79 -17.57 -13.43 -9.85
CA GLY A 79 -16.89 -12.23 -10.33
C GLY A 79 -17.31 -10.92 -9.64
N MET A 80 -18.47 -10.87 -8.99
CA MET A 80 -18.96 -9.68 -8.28
C MET A 80 -18.54 -9.65 -6.81
N ILE A 81 -18.36 -10.82 -6.17
CA ILE A 81 -18.06 -10.91 -4.73
C ILE A 81 -16.59 -10.56 -4.45
N GLY A 82 -15.67 -10.98 -5.32
CA GLY A 82 -14.23 -10.68 -5.18
C GLY A 82 -13.90 -9.19 -5.09
N PRO A 83 -14.39 -8.34 -6.02
CA PRO A 83 -14.17 -6.90 -5.98
C PRO A 83 -14.75 -6.22 -4.73
N LEU A 84 -15.91 -6.67 -4.25
CA LEU A 84 -16.55 -6.12 -3.06
C LEU A 84 -15.75 -6.42 -1.79
N LEU A 85 -15.21 -7.64 -1.67
CA LEU A 85 -14.30 -8.00 -0.58
C LEU A 85 -12.98 -7.22 -0.68
N GLY A 86 -12.43 -7.06 -1.88
CA GLY A 86 -11.24 -6.24 -2.12
C GLY A 86 -11.43 -4.78 -1.69
N CYS A 87 -12.58 -4.18 -2.04
CA CYS A 87 -12.96 -2.84 -1.60
C CYS A 87 -13.12 -2.74 -0.08
N ALA A 88 -13.77 -3.71 0.56
CA ALA A 88 -13.96 -3.73 2.01
C ALA A 88 -12.62 -3.79 2.76
N VAL A 89 -11.70 -4.66 2.32
CA VAL A 89 -10.35 -4.77 2.89
C VAL A 89 -9.55 -3.48 2.67
N GLY A 90 -9.60 -2.91 1.46
CA GLY A 90 -8.96 -1.63 1.13
C GLY A 90 -9.46 -0.46 1.99
N LEU A 91 -10.78 -0.39 2.23
CA LEU A 91 -11.40 0.59 3.13
C LEU A 91 -10.96 0.40 4.58
N THR A 92 -10.91 -0.84 5.06
CA THR A 92 -10.49 -1.14 6.45
C THR A 92 -9.04 -0.70 6.69
N ILE A 93 -8.14 -0.96 5.74
CA ILE A 93 -6.73 -0.53 5.80
C ILE A 93 -6.62 1.00 5.66
N GLY A 94 -7.40 1.61 4.77
CA GLY A 94 -7.42 3.06 4.54
C GLY A 94 -7.93 3.86 5.74
N LEU A 95 -8.96 3.37 6.43
CA LEU A 95 -9.51 4.01 7.63
C LEU A 95 -8.55 3.92 8.82
N ASN A 96 -7.78 2.83 8.95
CA ASN A 96 -6.77 2.70 9.99
C ASN A 96 -5.56 3.64 9.76
N ARG A 97 -5.28 4.03 8.51
CA ARG A 97 -4.23 5.01 8.18
C ARG A 97 -4.55 6.44 8.59
N LYS A 98 -5.83 6.84 8.65
CA LYS A 98 -6.22 8.20 9.05
C LYS A 98 -5.80 8.56 10.48
N ARG A 99 -5.39 7.58 11.31
CA ARG A 99 -4.83 7.79 12.64
C ARG A 99 -3.32 8.08 12.68
N ARG A 100 -2.58 7.90 11.59
CA ARG A 100 -1.13 8.16 11.55
C ARG A 100 -0.83 9.29 10.56
N LYS A 101 -0.56 10.48 11.08
CA LYS A 101 -0.06 11.63 10.32
C LYS A 101 1.26 11.24 9.65
N GLN A 102 1.21 10.84 8.38
CA GLN A 102 2.40 10.55 7.57
C GLN A 102 2.53 11.59 6.45
N PRO A 103 3.74 12.10 6.18
CA PRO A 103 3.96 13.12 5.16
C PRO A 103 3.69 12.54 3.77
N LYS A 104 2.84 13.27 3.02
CA LYS A 104 2.63 13.33 1.56
C LYS A 104 3.25 12.21 0.71
N GLN A 105 2.93 10.95 0.96
CA GLN A 105 3.09 9.88 -0.03
C GLN A 105 1.94 9.94 -1.04
N ARG A 106 2.25 9.65 -2.31
CA ARG A 106 1.29 9.67 -3.43
C ARG A 106 -0.02 8.98 -3.02
N PRO A 107 -1.17 9.58 -3.32
CA PRO A 107 -2.39 9.16 -2.68
C PRO A 107 -2.79 7.79 -3.22
N LEU A 108 -2.97 6.83 -2.31
CA LEU A 108 -3.18 5.41 -2.58
C LEU A 108 -4.36 5.12 -3.54
N TRP A 109 -5.31 6.07 -3.66
CA TRP A 109 -6.40 5.98 -4.63
C TRP A 109 -5.92 5.87 -6.07
N TRP A 110 -4.71 6.34 -6.38
CA TRP A 110 -4.13 6.20 -7.72
C TRP A 110 -3.93 4.74 -8.13
N HIS A 111 -3.49 3.87 -7.20
CA HIS A 111 -3.31 2.45 -7.49
C HIS A 111 -4.65 1.72 -7.63
N THR A 112 -5.66 2.12 -6.87
CA THR A 112 -7.01 1.55 -6.96
C THR A 112 -7.70 1.96 -8.24
N LEU A 113 -7.59 3.22 -8.66
CA LEU A 113 -8.11 3.70 -9.93
C LEU A 113 -7.39 3.05 -11.12
N PHE A 114 -6.07 2.91 -11.07
CA PHE A 114 -5.31 2.23 -12.12
C PHE A 114 -5.71 0.75 -12.24
N SER A 115 -5.83 0.04 -11.12
CA SER A 115 -6.27 -1.36 -11.11
C SER A 115 -7.71 -1.52 -11.60
N ALA A 116 -8.61 -0.61 -11.24
CA ALA A 116 -9.99 -0.62 -11.71
C ALA A 116 -10.08 -0.39 -13.21
N VAL A 117 -9.33 0.58 -13.76
CA VAL A 117 -9.30 0.87 -15.21
C VAL A 117 -8.74 -0.31 -16.00
N VAL A 118 -7.66 -0.94 -15.54
CA VAL A 118 -7.08 -2.12 -16.21
C VAL A 118 -8.04 -3.31 -16.17
N SER A 119 -8.69 -3.55 -15.03
CA SER A 119 -9.66 -4.66 -14.89
C SER A 119 -10.90 -4.45 -15.75
N PHE A 120 -11.41 -3.21 -15.80
CA PHE A 120 -12.58 -2.87 -16.62
C PHE A 120 -12.26 -2.93 -18.12
N GLY A 121 -11.08 -2.46 -18.52
CA GLY A 121 -10.58 -2.59 -19.89
C GLY A 121 -10.53 -4.05 -20.33
N TRP A 122 -10.05 -4.94 -19.46
CA TRP A 122 -10.03 -6.39 -19.71
C TRP A 122 -11.42 -7.01 -19.82
N MET A 123 -12.36 -6.64 -18.95
CA MET A 123 -13.75 -7.12 -19.02
C MET A 123 -14.46 -6.73 -20.31
N VAL A 124 -14.13 -5.59 -20.90
CA VAL A 124 -14.75 -5.12 -22.14
C VAL A 124 -14.02 -5.67 -23.38
N LEU A 125 -12.68 -5.70 -23.38
CA LEU A 125 -11.93 -6.12 -24.57
C LEU A 125 -12.04 -7.63 -24.84
N VAL A 126 -11.99 -8.45 -23.79
CA VAL A 126 -11.89 -9.91 -23.94
C VAL A 126 -13.14 -10.53 -24.60
N PRO A 127 -14.38 -10.21 -24.17
CA PRO A 127 -15.57 -10.76 -24.83
C PRO A 127 -15.74 -10.26 -26.26
N THR A 128 -15.33 -9.01 -26.53
CA THR A 128 -15.46 -8.38 -27.86
C THR A 128 -14.50 -9.00 -28.87
N MET A 129 -13.31 -9.41 -28.44
CA MET A 129 -12.32 -10.10 -29.27
C MET A 129 -12.58 -11.62 -29.37
N ALA A 130 -13.27 -12.21 -28.40
CA ALA A 130 -13.56 -13.65 -28.35
C ALA A 130 -14.74 -14.09 -29.25
N GLY A 131 -15.38 -13.18 -29.98
CA GLY A 131 -16.53 -13.47 -30.87
C GLY A 131 -16.29 -14.44 -32.03
N GLY A 132 -15.11 -15.09 -32.11
CA GLY A 132 -14.81 -16.12 -33.11
C GLY A 132 -13.58 -16.97 -32.80
N LEU A 133 -13.09 -16.98 -31.55
CA LEU A 133 -11.90 -17.75 -31.14
C LEU A 133 -12.29 -18.91 -30.23
N ASP A 134 -11.74 -20.09 -30.49
CA ASP A 134 -11.92 -21.27 -29.65
C ASP A 134 -11.43 -21.01 -28.21
N SER A 135 -12.19 -21.49 -27.23
CA SER A 135 -11.93 -21.30 -25.79
C SER A 135 -10.54 -21.76 -25.36
N ASP A 136 -9.95 -22.70 -26.09
CA ASP A 136 -8.64 -23.29 -25.83
C ASP A 136 -7.49 -22.30 -26.06
N VAL A 137 -7.70 -21.26 -26.87
CA VAL A 137 -6.71 -20.20 -27.12
C VAL A 137 -6.92 -19.00 -26.20
N VAL A 138 -8.17 -18.73 -25.85
CA VAL A 138 -8.55 -17.55 -25.06
C VAL A 138 -8.08 -17.65 -23.61
N VAL A 139 -8.25 -18.82 -22.97
CA VAL A 139 -7.90 -19.00 -21.55
C VAL A 139 -6.39 -18.84 -21.27
N PRO A 140 -5.46 -19.47 -22.03
CA PRO A 140 -4.03 -19.26 -21.81
C PRO A 140 -3.57 -17.80 -22.03
N ALA A 141 -4.14 -17.12 -23.04
CA ALA A 141 -3.81 -15.73 -23.33
C ALA A 141 -4.24 -14.80 -22.18
N ILE A 142 -5.39 -15.07 -21.56
CA ILE A 142 -5.88 -14.33 -20.38
C ILE A 142 -4.94 -14.51 -19.19
N VAL A 143 -4.53 -15.76 -18.92
CA VAL A 143 -3.62 -16.07 -17.81
C VAL A 143 -2.27 -15.38 -17.99
N LEU A 144 -1.70 -15.38 -19.20
CA LEU A 144 -0.43 -14.71 -19.49
C LEU A 144 -0.50 -13.19 -19.31
N GLY A 145 -1.60 -12.55 -19.72
CA GLY A 145 -1.80 -11.12 -19.55
C GLY A 145 -1.94 -10.69 -18.08
N ALA A 146 -2.64 -11.49 -17.27
CA ALA A 146 -2.77 -11.25 -15.83
C ALA A 146 -1.42 -11.38 -15.12
N VAL A 147 -0.64 -12.44 -15.43
CA VAL A 147 0.71 -12.65 -14.88
C VAL A 147 1.66 -11.52 -15.27
N GLY A 148 1.63 -11.08 -16.53
CA GLY A 148 2.46 -9.96 -17.00
C GLY A 148 2.18 -8.64 -16.27
N THR A 149 0.91 -8.37 -15.96
CA THR A 149 0.52 -7.14 -15.23
C THR A 149 1.03 -7.15 -13.79
N VAL A 150 0.96 -8.29 -13.10
CA VAL A 150 1.49 -8.45 -11.74
C VAL A 150 3.01 -8.29 -11.73
N ALA A 151 3.71 -8.86 -12.72
CA ALA A 151 5.16 -8.73 -12.85
C ALA A 151 5.59 -7.26 -13.08
N LEU A 152 4.87 -6.51 -13.91
CA LEU A 152 5.17 -5.10 -14.20
C LEU A 152 4.97 -4.20 -12.96
N VAL A 153 3.92 -4.45 -12.18
CA VAL A 153 3.67 -3.74 -10.91
C VAL A 153 4.73 -4.10 -9.85
N GLY A 154 5.22 -5.34 -9.84
CA GLY A 154 6.35 -5.75 -9.00
C GLY A 154 7.65 -5.03 -9.38
N ALA A 155 7.96 -4.97 -10.68
CA ALA A 155 9.20 -4.38 -11.19
C ALA A 155 9.30 -2.87 -10.94
N THR A 156 8.20 -2.13 -11.12
CA THR A 156 8.15 -0.68 -10.86
C THR A 156 8.42 -0.31 -9.40
N LYS A 157 8.16 -1.23 -8.47
CA LYS A 157 8.43 -1.03 -7.03
C LYS A 157 9.90 -1.24 -6.66
N ILE A 158 10.66 -1.97 -7.47
CA ILE A 158 12.08 -2.28 -7.22
C ILE A 158 12.99 -1.20 -7.83
N MET A 159 12.56 -0.53 -8.91
CA MET A 159 13.34 0.52 -9.61
C MET A 159 13.10 1.95 -9.13
N THR A 160 12.73 2.17 -7.86
CA THR A 160 12.79 3.53 -7.29
C THR A 160 14.09 3.65 -6.50
N PRO A 161 15.23 4.02 -7.12
CA PRO A 161 16.43 4.32 -6.36
C PRO A 161 16.13 5.52 -5.46
N GLU A 162 16.37 5.30 -4.17
CA GLU A 162 16.33 6.33 -3.13
C GLU A 162 17.40 7.36 -3.51
N ILE A 163 16.98 8.45 -4.14
CA ILE A 163 17.85 9.61 -4.40
C ILE A 163 18.18 10.19 -3.03
N ILE A 164 19.34 9.77 -2.53
CA ILE A 164 20.04 10.35 -1.39
C ILE A 164 20.29 11.81 -1.77
N ARG A 165 19.65 12.72 -1.04
CA ARG A 165 19.98 14.15 -1.03
C ARG A 165 20.97 14.36 0.11
N ASP A 166 22.20 14.68 -0.26
CA ASP A 166 23.14 15.44 0.57
C ASP A 166 22.73 16.92 0.62
#